data_AF-A0A8T3WDW9-F1
#
_entry.id   AF-A0A8T3WDW9-F1
#
_cell.length_a   1.000
_cell.length_b   1.000
_cell.length_c   1.000
_cell.angle_alpha   90.00
_cell.angle_beta   90.00
_cell.angle_gamma   90.00
#
_symmetry.space_group_name_H-M   'P 1'
#
loop_
_entity.id
_entity.type
_entity.pdbx_description
1 polymer ?
#
loop_
_entity_poly.entity_id
_entity_poly.type
_entity_poly.pdbx_seq_one_letter_code
_entity_poly.pdbx_strand_id
1 'polypeptide(L)'
;MATLEETENFLVSVENLVKDLKEKQESKSNERLLSSHVWLSDYIDNQIKTKVMPLKDALTTLKDKHVGDFKSNTQFDATITFCNDIIKLLNEINSLNKIRASYIDVKLKWQYNIPQIVDKVKHLRNRFNIIKGQLSKKVFEYEEEDW
;
A
#
# COMPACT_ATOMS: atom_id res chain seq x y z
N MET A 1 -6.43 18.63 -3.33
CA MET A 1 -6.19 18.35 -1.89
C MET A 1 -6.79 16.99 -1.60
N ALA A 2 -6.05 16.06 -0.98
CA ALA A 2 -6.53 14.68 -0.78
C ALA A 2 -7.84 14.62 0.01
N THR A 3 -8.87 13.98 -0.55
CA THR A 3 -10.15 13.66 0.11
C THR A 3 -10.16 12.21 0.61
N LEU A 4 -11.14 11.86 1.47
CA LEU A 4 -11.34 10.47 1.90
C LEU A 4 -11.63 9.54 0.72
N GLU A 5 -12.45 10.00 -0.24
CA GLU A 5 -12.79 9.25 -1.44
C GLU A 5 -11.57 9.05 -2.35
N GLU A 6 -10.76 10.09 -2.57
CA GLU A 6 -9.51 9.98 -3.33
C GLU A 6 -8.54 8.99 -2.66
N THR A 7 -8.45 9.01 -1.33
CA THR A 7 -7.60 8.08 -0.57
C THR A 7 -8.11 6.63 -0.68
N GLU A 8 -9.43 6.44 -0.67
CA GLU A 8 -10.06 5.13 -0.89
C GLU A 8 -9.76 4.60 -2.30
N ASN A 9 -9.78 5.46 -3.32
CA ASN A 9 -9.42 5.09 -4.69
C ASN A 9 -7.95 4.66 -4.82
N PHE A 10 -7.04 5.33 -4.11
CA PHE A 10 -5.64 4.88 -4.04
C PHE A 10 -5.50 3.55 -3.32
N LEU A 11 -6.26 3.32 -2.25
CA LEU A 11 -6.27 2.04 -1.54
C LEU A 11 -6.77 0.89 -2.43
N VAL A 12 -7.85 1.09 -3.18
CA VAL A 12 -8.34 0.12 -4.19
C VAL A 12 -7.26 -0.16 -5.25
N SER A 13 -6.52 0.87 -5.67
CA SER A 13 -5.42 0.70 -6.62
C SER A 13 -4.29 -0.17 -6.06
N VAL A 14 -3.98 -0.03 -4.77
CA VAL A 14 -3.00 -0.89 -4.07
C VAL A 14 -3.52 -2.32 -3.89
N GLU A 15 -4.81 -2.51 -3.61
CA GLU A 15 -5.42 -3.86 -3.57
C GLU A 15 -5.34 -4.56 -4.93
N ASN A 16 -5.61 -3.83 -6.02
CA ASN A 16 -5.45 -4.34 -7.37
C ASN A 16 -4.00 -4.68 -7.72
N LEU A 17 -3.02 -3.91 -7.21
CA LEU A 17 -1.61 -4.27 -7.31
C LEU A 17 -1.32 -5.61 -6.63
N VAL A 18 -1.80 -5.81 -5.39
CA VAL A 18 -1.57 -7.08 -4.68
C VAL A 18 -2.16 -8.27 -5.42
N LYS A 19 -3.36 -8.10 -5.98
CA LYS A 19 -3.99 -9.13 -6.81
C LYS A 19 -3.10 -9.47 -8.02
N ASP A 20 -2.62 -8.46 -8.74
CA ASP A 20 -1.74 -8.64 -9.90
C ASP A 20 -0.39 -9.32 -9.53
N LEU A 21 0.20 -8.97 -8.38
CA LEU A 21 1.43 -9.60 -7.89
C LEU A 21 1.23 -11.09 -7.58
N LYS A 22 0.09 -11.44 -6.98
CA LYS A 22 -0.28 -12.85 -6.72
C LYS A 22 -0.51 -13.62 -8.02
N GLU A 23 -1.26 -13.05 -8.95
CA GLU A 23 -1.49 -13.67 -10.26
C GLU A 23 -0.18 -13.92 -11.02
N LYS A 24 0.76 -12.97 -10.95
CA LYS A 24 2.11 -13.13 -11.52
C LYS A 24 2.91 -14.23 -10.82
N GLN A 25 2.79 -14.36 -9.51
CA GLN A 25 3.43 -15.43 -8.74
C GLN A 25 2.94 -16.82 -9.15
N GLU A 26 1.63 -16.96 -9.38
CA GLU A 26 0.96 -18.23 -9.70
C GLU A 26 0.97 -18.54 -11.20
N SER A 27 1.37 -17.59 -12.04
CA SER A 27 1.39 -17.73 -13.50
C SER A 27 2.42 -18.76 -13.99
N LYS A 28 2.05 -19.51 -15.04
CA LYS A 28 2.98 -20.36 -15.81
C LYS A 28 4.13 -19.55 -16.44
N SER A 29 3.96 -18.24 -16.64
CA SER A 29 4.99 -17.33 -17.17
C SER A 29 5.88 -16.71 -16.09
N ASN A 30 5.72 -17.08 -14.81
CA ASN A 30 6.44 -16.47 -13.69
C ASN A 30 7.97 -16.52 -13.87
N GLU A 31 8.52 -17.63 -14.38
CA GLU A 31 9.96 -17.74 -14.65
C GLU A 31 10.48 -16.70 -15.62
N ARG A 32 9.79 -16.52 -16.75
CA ARG A 32 10.12 -15.50 -17.74
C ARG A 32 10.02 -14.09 -17.16
N LEU A 33 9.02 -13.84 -16.31
CA LEU A 33 8.81 -12.52 -15.69
C LEU A 33 9.92 -12.19 -14.70
N LEU A 34 10.25 -13.12 -13.80
CA LEU A 34 11.26 -12.91 -12.76
C LEU A 34 12.70 -12.92 -13.30
N SER A 35 12.93 -13.57 -14.44
CA SER A 35 14.22 -13.54 -15.14
C SER A 35 14.41 -12.27 -15.98
N SER A 36 13.34 -11.49 -16.21
CA SER A 36 13.41 -10.24 -16.96
C SER A 36 13.77 -9.07 -16.04
N HIS A 37 15.06 -8.89 -15.79
CA HIS A 37 15.55 -7.89 -14.82
C HIS A 37 15.09 -6.46 -15.11
N VAL A 38 15.11 -6.03 -16.39
CA VAL A 38 14.69 -4.68 -16.79
C VAL A 38 13.20 -4.51 -16.55
N TRP A 39 12.39 -5.41 -17.11
CA TRP A 39 10.94 -5.32 -17.01
C TRP A 39 10.47 -5.37 -15.54
N LEU A 40 11.05 -6.27 -14.74
CA LEU A 40 10.63 -6.42 -13.35
C LEU A 40 11.01 -5.21 -12.50
N SER A 41 12.21 -4.65 -12.74
CA SER A 41 12.65 -3.45 -12.05
C SER A 41 11.75 -2.26 -12.37
N ASP A 42 11.49 -2.02 -13.66
CA ASP A 42 10.61 -0.95 -14.13
C ASP A 42 9.18 -1.13 -13.63
N TYR A 43 8.68 -2.37 -13.67
CA TYR A 43 7.36 -2.70 -13.16
C TYR A 43 7.26 -2.35 -11.68
N ILE A 44 8.17 -2.84 -10.82
CA ILE A 44 8.12 -2.56 -9.38
C ILE A 44 8.24 -1.07 -9.09
N ASP A 45 9.21 -0.38 -9.70
CA ASP A 45 9.43 1.06 -9.49
C ASP A 45 8.19 1.86 -9.93
N ASN A 46 7.54 1.48 -11.03
CA ASN A 46 6.30 2.10 -11.47
C ASN A 46 5.13 1.84 -10.51
N GLN A 47 4.96 0.61 -9.99
CA GLN A 47 3.89 0.31 -9.03
C GLN A 47 4.05 1.09 -7.73
N ILE A 48 5.28 1.24 -7.24
CA ILE A 48 5.58 2.07 -6.05
C ILE A 48 5.19 3.52 -6.34
N LYS A 49 5.64 4.09 -7.46
CA LYS A 49 5.42 5.49 -7.82
C LYS A 49 3.98 5.87 -8.08
N THR A 50 3.22 4.98 -8.71
CA THR A 50 1.87 5.31 -9.20
C THR A 50 0.76 4.85 -8.26
N LYS A 51 1.04 3.95 -7.29
CA LYS A 51 0.02 3.40 -6.40
C LYS A 51 0.34 3.57 -4.92
N VAL A 52 1.50 3.09 -4.48
CA VAL A 52 1.81 3.02 -3.04
C VAL A 52 2.21 4.39 -2.48
N MET A 53 3.05 5.15 -3.19
CA MET A 53 3.41 6.51 -2.76
C MET A 53 2.21 7.46 -2.73
N PRO A 54 1.36 7.54 -3.77
CA PRO A 54 0.16 8.37 -3.71
C PRO A 54 -0.78 8.05 -2.55
N LEU A 55 -0.96 6.75 -2.21
CA LEU A 55 -1.72 6.36 -1.03
C LEU A 55 -1.09 6.90 0.27
N LYS A 56 0.22 6.72 0.42
CA LYS A 56 0.96 7.21 1.59
C LYS A 56 0.85 8.73 1.74
N ASP A 57 1.01 9.46 0.65
CA ASP A 57 0.98 10.93 0.63
C ASP A 57 -0.44 11.44 0.94
N ALA A 58 -1.46 10.77 0.41
CA ALA A 58 -2.87 11.05 0.73
C ALA A 58 -3.19 10.80 2.21
N LEU A 59 -2.74 9.67 2.78
CA LEU A 59 -2.90 9.37 4.20
C LEU A 59 -2.18 10.38 5.10
N THR A 60 -0.98 10.83 4.71
CA THR A 60 -0.22 11.86 5.44
C THR A 60 -0.97 13.19 5.40
N THR A 61 -1.46 13.59 4.22
CA THR A 61 -2.25 14.81 4.06
C THR A 61 -3.54 14.78 4.88
N LEU A 62 -4.23 13.63 4.93
CA LEU A 62 -5.42 13.46 5.77
C LEU A 62 -5.08 13.54 7.26
N LYS A 63 -3.99 12.91 7.70
CA LYS A 63 -3.52 13.00 9.08
C LYS A 63 -3.28 14.45 9.49
N ASP A 64 -2.57 15.21 8.66
CA ASP A 64 -2.19 16.60 8.95
C ASP A 64 -3.42 17.53 9.08
N LYS A 65 -4.52 17.22 8.39
CA LYS A 65 -5.80 17.92 8.54
C LYS A 65 -6.52 17.62 9.85
N HIS A 66 -6.28 16.46 10.45
CA HIS A 66 -6.96 15.97 11.65
C HIS A 66 -6.05 15.95 12.88
N VAL A 67 -5.00 16.78 12.87
CA VAL A 67 -4.08 16.97 14.00
C VAL A 67 -4.86 17.47 15.22
N GLY A 68 -4.93 16.64 16.26
CA GLY A 68 -5.64 16.94 17.51
C GLY A 68 -6.41 15.74 18.07
N ASP A 69 -6.73 14.75 17.24
CA ASP A 69 -7.36 13.51 17.68
C ASP A 69 -6.35 12.37 17.84
N PHE A 70 -5.96 12.11 19.09
CA PHE A 70 -4.97 11.10 19.44
C PHE A 70 -5.32 9.69 18.91
N LYS A 71 -6.62 9.31 18.95
CA LYS A 71 -7.07 7.98 18.49
C LYS A 71 -6.97 7.87 16.97
N SER A 72 -7.38 8.90 16.24
CA SER A 72 -7.29 8.95 14.77
C SER A 72 -5.83 9.00 14.30
N ASN A 73 -4.96 9.76 14.98
CA ASN A 73 -3.53 9.83 14.67
C ASN A 73 -2.84 8.46 14.76
N THR A 74 -3.18 7.65 15.77
CA THR A 74 -2.61 6.30 15.90
C THR A 74 -3.01 5.39 14.73
N GLN A 75 -4.22 5.55 14.18
CA GLN A 75 -4.67 4.80 13.01
C GLN A 75 -3.95 5.25 11.74
N PHE A 76 -3.79 6.56 11.54
CA PHE A 76 -3.01 7.12 10.42
C PHE A 76 -1.54 6.70 10.48
N ASP A 77 -0.91 6.74 11.65
CA ASP A 77 0.49 6.34 11.80
C ASP A 77 0.70 4.86 11.46
N ALA A 78 -0.23 4.01 11.88
CA ALA A 78 -0.19 2.59 11.53
C ALA A 78 -0.39 2.37 10.01
N THR A 79 -1.32 3.06 9.36
CA THR A 79 -1.54 2.92 7.91
C THR A 79 -0.34 3.44 7.11
N ILE A 80 0.26 4.57 7.50
CA ILE A 80 1.48 5.10 6.88
C ILE A 80 2.65 4.11 7.06
N THR A 81 2.76 3.49 8.24
CA THR A 81 3.78 2.45 8.50
C THR A 81 3.59 1.25 7.57
N PHE A 82 2.37 0.77 7.39
CA PHE A 82 2.11 -0.32 6.44
C PHE A 82 2.45 0.05 4.99
N CYS A 83 2.22 1.30 4.57
CA CYS A 83 2.66 1.77 3.25
C CYS A 83 4.18 1.73 3.12
N ASN A 84 4.91 2.21 4.13
CA ASN A 84 6.39 2.15 4.15
C ASN A 84 6.90 0.72 4.08
N ASP A 85 6.28 -0.20 4.83
CA ASP A 85 6.63 -1.61 4.81
C ASP A 85 6.38 -2.26 3.43
N ILE A 86 5.28 -1.94 2.76
CA ILE A 86 5.00 -2.42 1.40
C ILE A 86 6.08 -1.93 0.43
N ILE A 87 6.43 -0.64 0.50
CA ILE A 87 7.52 -0.05 -0.31
C ILE A 87 8.83 -0.79 -0.05
N LYS A 88 9.16 -1.05 1.22
CA LYS A 88 10.36 -1.80 1.61
C LYS A 88 10.36 -3.20 1.00
N LEU A 89 9.28 -3.97 1.18
CA LEU A 89 9.17 -5.34 0.66
C LEU A 89 9.28 -5.40 -0.87
N LEU A 90 8.68 -4.45 -1.58
CA LEU A 90 8.83 -4.33 -3.03
C LEU A 90 10.26 -3.96 -3.44
N ASN A 91 10.89 -3.02 -2.73
CA ASN A 91 12.28 -2.62 -2.99
C ASN A 91 13.29 -3.73 -2.70
N GLU A 92 13.04 -4.62 -1.74
CA GLU A 92 13.90 -5.78 -1.51
C GLU A 92 13.90 -6.74 -2.72
N ILE A 93 12.74 -6.96 -3.35
CA ILE A 93 12.64 -7.74 -4.60
C ILE A 93 13.36 -7.00 -5.74
N ASN A 94 13.15 -5.69 -5.84
CA ASN A 94 13.78 -4.87 -6.89
C ASN A 94 15.31 -4.84 -6.76
N SER A 95 15.82 -4.80 -5.53
CA SER A 95 17.26 -4.78 -5.26
C SER A 95 17.94 -6.05 -5.77
N LEU A 96 17.33 -7.22 -5.60
CA LEU A 96 17.82 -8.48 -6.18
C LEU A 96 17.85 -8.42 -7.72
N ASN A 97 16.86 -7.79 -8.36
CA ASN A 97 16.89 -7.59 -9.81
C ASN A 97 17.98 -6.63 -10.27
N LYS A 98 18.21 -5.54 -9.54
CA LYS A 98 19.24 -4.53 -9.88
C LYS A 98 20.65 -5.12 -9.83
N ILE A 99 20.91 -6.05 -8.91
CA ILE A 99 22.18 -6.79 -8.86
C ILE A 99 22.22 -8.02 -9.78
N ARG A 100 21.18 -8.24 -10.60
CA ARG A 100 21.03 -9.39 -11.50
C ARG A 100 21.17 -10.73 -10.77
N ALA A 101 20.56 -10.84 -9.59
CA ALA A 101 20.49 -12.09 -8.84
C ALA A 101 19.81 -13.19 -9.66
N SER A 102 20.05 -14.45 -9.29
CA SER A 102 19.47 -15.58 -10.02
C SER A 102 17.95 -15.58 -9.94
N TYR A 103 17.29 -16.20 -10.92
CA TYR A 103 15.85 -16.44 -10.89
C TYR A 103 15.38 -17.06 -9.56
N ILE A 104 16.15 -18.02 -9.04
CA ILE A 104 15.81 -18.74 -7.80
C ILE A 104 15.77 -17.76 -6.62
N ASP A 105 16.77 -16.88 -6.50
CA ASP A 105 16.85 -15.90 -5.41
C ASP A 105 15.69 -14.90 -5.48
N VAL A 106 15.43 -14.37 -6.67
CA VAL A 106 14.31 -13.45 -6.92
C VAL A 106 12.99 -14.13 -6.61
N LYS A 107 12.80 -15.37 -7.04
CA LYS A 107 11.59 -16.17 -6.78
C LYS A 107 11.38 -16.43 -5.29
N LEU A 108 12.40 -16.84 -4.56
CA LEU A 108 12.30 -17.07 -3.11
C LEU A 108 11.92 -15.79 -2.38
N LYS A 109 12.54 -14.67 -2.75
CA LYS A 109 12.21 -13.37 -2.16
C LYS A 109 10.79 -12.93 -2.52
N TRP A 110 10.36 -13.15 -3.76
CA TRP A 110 8.99 -12.91 -4.20
C TRP A 110 7.98 -13.72 -3.37
N GLN A 111 8.20 -15.03 -3.25
CA GLN A 111 7.33 -15.95 -2.50
C GLN A 111 7.26 -15.59 -1.01
N TYR A 112 8.33 -15.05 -0.44
CA TYR A 112 8.36 -14.59 0.95
C TYR A 112 7.69 -13.22 1.15
N ASN A 113 7.92 -12.28 0.23
CA ASN A 113 7.47 -10.89 0.38
C ASN A 113 5.99 -10.68 -0.01
N ILE A 114 5.48 -11.35 -1.06
CA ILE A 114 4.08 -11.16 -1.51
C ILE A 114 3.05 -11.47 -0.41
N PRO A 115 3.13 -12.58 0.35
CA PRO A 115 2.19 -12.85 1.44
C PRO A 115 2.18 -11.76 2.52
N GLN A 116 3.34 -11.18 2.83
CA GLN A 116 3.45 -10.09 3.80
C GLN A 116 2.83 -8.79 3.28
N ILE A 117 2.99 -8.51 1.99
CA ILE A 117 2.32 -7.38 1.33
C ILE A 117 0.80 -7.55 1.40
N VAL A 118 0.29 -8.75 1.14
CA VAL A 118 -1.15 -9.07 1.24
C VAL A 118 -1.69 -8.77 2.64
N ASP A 119 -0.99 -9.24 3.67
CA ASP A 119 -1.40 -9.04 5.06
C ASP A 119 -1.42 -7.55 5.43
N LYS A 120 -0.39 -6.80 5.02
CA LYS A 120 -0.32 -5.34 5.23
C LYS A 120 -1.44 -4.58 4.53
N VAL A 121 -1.82 -4.97 3.31
CA VAL A 121 -2.94 -4.35 2.60
C VAL A 121 -4.28 -4.67 3.26
N LYS A 122 -4.47 -5.88 3.79
CA LYS A 122 -5.64 -6.22 4.60
C LYS A 122 -5.73 -5.35 5.86
N HIS A 123 -4.60 -5.14 6.54
CA HIS A 123 -4.54 -4.25 7.70
C HIS A 123 -4.78 -2.78 7.34
N LEU A 124 -4.25 -2.32 6.20
CA LEU A 124 -4.54 -0.99 5.65
C LEU A 124 -6.04 -0.77 5.47
N ARG A 125 -6.74 -1.70 4.79
CA ARG A 125 -8.19 -1.60 4.58
C ARG A 125 -8.97 -1.56 5.87
N ASN A 126 -8.66 -2.44 6.81
CA ASN A 126 -9.33 -2.47 8.11
C ASN A 126 -9.17 -1.16 8.87
N ARG A 127 -7.96 -0.61 8.93
CA ARG A 127 -7.69 0.66 9.61
C ARG A 127 -8.26 1.86 8.87
N PHE A 128 -8.24 1.86 7.55
CA PHE A 128 -8.87 2.90 6.74
C PHE A 128 -10.38 2.97 6.99
N ASN A 129 -11.05 1.82 7.12
CA ASN A 129 -12.47 1.78 7.48
C ASN A 129 -12.73 2.36 8.88
N ILE A 130 -11.82 2.12 9.84
CA ILE A 130 -11.89 2.73 11.18
C ILE A 130 -11.76 4.25 11.07
N ILE A 131 -10.76 4.75 10.33
CA ILE A 131 -10.56 6.19 10.10
C ILE A 131 -11.83 6.80 9.48
N LYS A 132 -12.38 6.19 8.42
CA LYS A 132 -13.60 6.65 7.76
C LYS A 132 -14.77 6.74 8.74
N GLY A 133 -14.95 5.72 9.59
CA GLY A 133 -15.99 5.71 10.62
C GLY A 133 -15.79 6.73 11.75
N GLN A 134 -14.54 7.01 12.13
CA GLN A 134 -14.21 8.03 13.13
C GLN A 134 -14.49 9.44 12.57
N LEU A 135 -14.11 9.67 11.32
CA LEU A 135 -14.31 10.96 10.66
C LEU A 135 -15.78 11.21 10.32
N SER A 136 -16.54 10.19 9.93
CA SER A 136 -17.98 10.36 9.68
C SER A 136 -18.76 10.68 10.94
N LYS A 137 -18.42 10.07 12.09
CA LYS A 137 -19.11 10.34 13.37
C LYS A 137 -18.90 11.76 13.88
N LYS A 138 -17.70 12.31 13.68
CA LYS A 138 -17.41 13.70 14.05
C LYS A 138 -18.25 14.72 13.28
N VAL A 139 -18.59 14.44 12.03
CA VAL A 139 -19.47 15.34 11.26
C VAL A 139 -20.85 15.43 11.92
N PHE A 140 -21.38 14.31 12.41
CA PHE A 140 -22.68 14.28 13.09
C PHE A 140 -22.67 14.97 14.46
N GLU A 141 -21.59 14.85 15.24
CA GLU A 141 -21.49 15.51 16.57
C GLU A 141 -21.47 17.04 16.47
N TYR A 142 -20.87 17.60 15.42
CA TYR A 142 -20.90 19.05 15.18
C TYR A 142 -22.26 19.55 14.66
N GLU A 143 -23.02 18.73 13.92
CA GLU A 143 -24.36 19.11 13.43
C GLU A 143 -25.44 19.09 14.52
N GLU A 144 -25.23 18.35 15.62
CA GLU A 144 -26.15 18.32 16.77
C GLU A 144 -25.90 19.47 17.77
N GLU A 145 -24.70 20.06 17.81
CA GLU A 145 -24.37 21.20 18.70
C GLU A 145 -24.86 22.57 18.18
N ASP A 146 -25.30 22.65 16.92
CA ASP A 146 -25.72 23.89 16.25
C ASP A 146 -27.26 24.15 16.33
N TRP A 147 -27.99 23.54 17.27
CA TRP A 147 -29.44 23.75 17.49
C TRP A 147 -29.79 24.40 18.84
#